data_AF-A0A3N5IJI1-F1
#
_entry.id   AF-A0A3N5IJI1-F1
#
_cell.length_a   1.000
_cell.length_b   1.000
_cell.length_c   1.000
_cell.angle_alpha   90.00
_cell.angle_beta   90.00
_cell.angle_gamma   90.00
#
_symmetry.space_group_name_H-M   'P 1'
#
loop_
_entity.id
_entity.type
_entity.pdbx_description
1 polymer ?
#
loop_
_entity_poly.entity_id
_entity_poly.type
_entity_poly.pdbx_seq_one_letter_code
_entity_poly.pdbx_strand_id
1 'polypeptide(L)'
;VTGILHREYNAAKAMEAAAVEELKGMRRFMGVMDTMITVAPLFGIFGTVLGIISSFEMLGSAGIENPLAVTSGIAQALITTAAGLAIAILTIFPYNFFNNKIENALMTMETYATQLEVLNDKHRQSLNRREEAPPA
;
A
#
# COMPACT_ATOMS: atom_id res chain seq x y z
N VAL A 1 25.47 -10.33 -8.71
CA VAL A 1 26.16 -11.39 -9.48
C VAL A 1 25.27 -12.00 -10.58
N THR A 2 24.16 -11.35 -10.93
CA THR A 2 23.19 -11.86 -11.93
C THR A 2 23.43 -11.31 -13.35
N GLY A 3 24.65 -10.81 -13.65
CA GLY A 3 24.93 -10.03 -14.86
C GLY A 3 25.62 -10.78 -16.00
N ILE A 4 26.03 -12.05 -15.83
CA ILE A 4 26.90 -12.75 -16.80
C ILE A 4 26.21 -13.96 -17.46
N LEU A 5 24.99 -14.34 -17.08
CA LEU A 5 24.37 -15.59 -17.54
C LEU A 5 23.27 -15.47 -18.61
N HIS A 6 22.91 -14.28 -19.10
CA HIS A 6 21.76 -14.17 -20.00
C HIS A 6 22.04 -13.29 -21.22
N ARG A 7 22.58 -13.92 -22.25
CA ARG A 7 22.75 -13.41 -23.63
C ARG A 7 21.40 -13.17 -24.35
N GLU A 8 20.27 -13.44 -23.68
CA GLU A 8 18.90 -13.37 -24.21
C GLU A 8 17.91 -12.58 -23.33
N TYR A 9 18.36 -11.62 -22.50
CA TYR A 9 17.39 -10.65 -22.00
C TYR A 9 16.98 -9.72 -23.15
N ASN A 10 15.82 -9.99 -23.74
CA ASN A 10 15.06 -8.96 -24.46
C ASN A 10 15.06 -7.70 -23.59
N ALA A 11 15.43 -6.55 -24.13
CA ALA A 11 15.53 -5.29 -23.39
C ALA A 11 14.28 -4.99 -22.54
N ALA A 12 13.11 -5.45 -23.01
CA ALA A 12 11.85 -5.43 -22.28
C ALA A 12 11.91 -6.13 -20.90
N LYS A 13 12.45 -7.34 -20.81
CA LYS A 13 12.57 -8.09 -19.53
C LYS A 13 13.54 -7.43 -18.56
N ALA A 14 14.62 -6.82 -19.06
CA ALA A 14 15.54 -6.06 -18.21
C ALA A 14 14.86 -4.80 -17.65
N MET A 15 14.03 -4.14 -18.47
CA MET A 15 13.26 -2.98 -18.06
C MET A 15 12.14 -3.34 -17.06
N GLU A 16 11.48 -4.48 -17.25
CA GLU A 16 10.49 -5.03 -16.31
C GLU A 16 11.12 -5.30 -14.94
N ALA A 17 12.30 -5.94 -14.91
CA ALA A 17 13.04 -6.18 -13.67
C ALA A 17 13.41 -4.87 -12.94
N ALA A 18 13.83 -3.84 -13.69
CA ALA A 18 14.11 -2.52 -13.13
C ALA A 18 12.84 -1.83 -12.59
N ALA A 19 11.72 -1.92 -13.32
CA ALA A 19 10.43 -1.37 -12.90
C ALA A 19 9.95 -1.98 -11.57
N VAL A 20 10.11 -3.29 -11.38
CA VAL A 20 9.75 -3.97 -10.13
C VAL A 20 10.56 -3.44 -8.94
N GLU A 21 11.86 -3.20 -9.09
CA GLU A 21 12.69 -2.68 -8.01
C GLU A 21 12.31 -1.23 -7.64
N GLU A 22 12.03 -0.39 -8.64
CA GLU A 22 11.53 0.98 -8.41
C GLU A 22 10.18 0.98 -7.70
N LEU A 23 9.23 0.15 -8.14
CA LEU A 23 7.90 0.02 -7.53
C LEU A 23 7.99 -0.46 -6.08
N LYS A 24 8.94 -1.35 -5.77
CA LYS A 24 9.21 -1.79 -4.40
C LYS A 24 9.66 -0.62 -3.51
N GLY A 25 10.50 0.27 -4.04
CA GLY A 25 10.87 1.52 -3.38
C GLY A 25 9.67 2.42 -3.10
N MET A 26 8.80 2.61 -4.10
CA MET A 26 7.59 3.43 -3.95
C MET A 26 6.57 2.83 -2.95
N ARG A 27 6.46 1.49 -2.88
CA ARG A 27 5.52 0.78 -2.00
C ARG A 27 6.01 0.68 -0.54
N ARG A 28 7.25 1.06 -0.22
CA ARG A 28 7.87 0.86 1.11
C ARG A 28 7.01 1.33 2.29
N PHE A 29 6.36 2.49 2.17
CA PHE A 29 5.54 3.06 3.26
C PHE A 29 4.04 2.79 3.10
N MET A 30 3.60 2.25 1.96
CA MET A 30 2.19 1.94 1.70
C MET A 30 1.64 0.90 2.67
N GLY A 31 2.42 -0.15 2.96
CA GLY A 31 2.01 -1.18 3.92
C GLY A 31 1.84 -0.65 5.34
N VAL A 32 2.61 0.37 5.74
CA VAL A 32 2.47 1.02 7.06
C VAL A 32 1.16 1.81 7.12
N MET A 33 0.84 2.55 6.06
CA MET A 33 -0.43 3.28 5.97
C MET A 33 -1.64 2.33 5.99
N ASP A 34 -1.59 1.24 5.24
CA ASP A 34 -2.64 0.20 5.23
C ASP A 34 -2.83 -0.43 6.62
N THR A 35 -1.72 -0.75 7.29
CA THR A 35 -1.74 -1.23 8.67
C THR A 35 -2.36 -0.20 9.62
N MET A 36 -2.03 1.09 9.47
CA MET A 36 -2.60 2.14 10.32
C MET A 36 -4.11 2.31 10.10
N ILE A 37 -4.57 2.20 8.85
CA ILE A 37 -6.00 2.26 8.49
C ILE A 37 -6.77 1.12 9.15
N THR A 38 -6.20 -0.08 9.18
CA THR A 38 -6.86 -1.27 9.73
C THR A 38 -6.74 -1.37 11.25
N VAL A 39 -5.59 -1.00 11.82
CA VAL A 39 -5.30 -1.18 13.25
C VAL A 39 -5.81 -0.02 14.12
N ALA A 40 -5.85 1.22 13.62
CA ALA A 40 -6.32 2.35 14.42
C ALA A 40 -7.78 2.21 14.91
N PRO A 41 -8.76 1.76 14.10
CA PRO A 41 -10.12 1.49 14.57
C PRO A 41 -10.18 0.36 15.60
N LEU A 42 -9.35 -0.67 15.44
CA LEU A 42 -9.26 -1.78 16.40
C LEU A 42 -8.76 -1.29 17.76
N PHE A 43 -7.80 -0.37 17.80
CA PHE A 43 -7.39 0.29 19.04
C PHE A 43 -8.51 1.14 19.65
N GLY A 44 -9.35 1.78 18.82
CA GLY A 44 -10.52 2.53 19.29
C GLY A 44 -11.55 1.64 20.00
N ILE A 45 -11.84 0.48 19.42
CA ILE A 45 -12.72 -0.55 20.01
C ILE A 45 -12.07 -1.18 21.26
N PHE A 46 -10.76 -1.41 21.23
CA PHE A 46 -10.04 -1.86 22.43
C PHE A 46 -10.19 -0.86 23.58
N GLY A 47 -10.10 0.45 23.28
CA GLY A 47 -10.34 1.52 24.25
C GLY A 47 -11.76 1.51 24.83
N THR A 48 -12.80 1.18 24.04
CA THR A 48 -14.15 1.07 24.60
C THR A 48 -14.29 -0.10 25.55
N VAL A 49 -13.68 -1.23 25.24
CA VAL A 49 -13.68 -2.40 26.13
C VAL A 49 -13.04 -2.03 27.47
N LEU A 50 -11.87 -1.37 27.45
CA LEU A 50 -11.20 -0.93 28.68
C LEU A 50 -12.04 0.08 29.48
N GLY A 51 -12.64 1.08 28.82
CA GLY A 51 -13.45 2.09 29.50
C GLY A 51 -14.73 1.51 30.11
N ILE A 52 -15.35 0.53 29.43
CA ILE A 52 -16.52 -0.18 29.97
C ILE A 52 -16.13 -1.03 31.19
N ILE A 53 -15.01 -1.77 31.12
CA ILE A 53 -14.50 -2.56 32.27
C ILE A 53 -14.30 -1.66 33.48
N SER A 54 -13.58 -0.54 33.31
CA SER A 54 -13.33 0.42 34.39
C SER A 54 -14.64 1.01 34.95
N SER A 55 -15.63 1.29 34.09
CA SER A 55 -16.94 1.79 34.50
C SER A 55 -17.68 0.79 35.40
N PHE A 56 -17.60 -0.51 35.09
CA PHE A 56 -18.20 -1.57 35.91
C PHE A 56 -17.46 -1.81 37.23
N GLU A 57 -16.13 -1.68 37.25
CA GLU A 57 -15.34 -1.77 38.49
C GLU A 57 -15.71 -0.65 39.47
N MET A 58 -15.91 0.58 38.98
CA MET A 58 -16.37 1.70 39.81
C MET A 58 -17.78 1.45 40.36
N LEU A 59 -18.68 0.89 39.54
CA LEU A 59 -20.02 0.54 39.99
C LEU A 59 -20.01 -0.53 41.10
N GLY A 60 -19.13 -1.54 40.97
CA GLY A 60 -18.99 -2.61 41.97
C GLY A 60 -18.33 -2.17 43.28
N SER A 61 -17.48 -1.14 43.26
CA SER A 61 -16.76 -0.63 44.43
C SER A 61 -17.47 0.52 45.16
N ALA A 62 -18.10 1.44 44.42
CA ALA A 62 -18.79 2.61 44.97
C ALA A 62 -20.29 2.38 45.23
N GLY A 63 -20.85 1.27 44.75
CA GLY A 63 -22.29 1.04 44.76
C GLY A 63 -23.05 1.94 43.78
N ILE A 64 -24.37 1.80 43.72
CA ILE A 64 -25.24 2.54 42.78
C ILE A 64 -25.30 4.06 43.11
N GLU A 65 -24.71 4.51 44.21
CA GLU A 65 -24.84 5.89 44.71
C GLU A 65 -24.17 6.95 43.83
N ASN A 66 -23.29 6.58 42.89
CA ASN A 66 -22.60 7.56 42.03
C ASN A 66 -22.68 7.23 40.52
N PRO A 67 -23.87 7.35 39.89
CA PRO A 67 -24.06 7.05 38.47
C PRO A 67 -23.26 7.98 37.53
N LEU A 68 -22.85 9.16 38.00
CA LEU A 68 -22.02 10.10 37.24
C LEU A 68 -20.64 9.54 36.90
N ALA A 69 -20.06 8.73 37.79
CA ALA A 69 -18.75 8.12 37.54
C ALA A 69 -18.83 7.13 36.37
N VAL A 70 -19.87 6.28 36.36
CA VAL A 70 -20.10 5.28 35.31
C VAL A 70 -20.35 5.95 33.95
N THR A 71 -21.18 6.99 33.90
CA THR A 71 -21.45 7.71 32.63
C THR A 71 -20.21 8.42 32.10
N SER A 72 -19.33 8.91 32.97
CA SER A 72 -18.04 9.48 32.58
C SER A 72 -17.10 8.44 31.94
N GLY A 73 -16.98 7.23 32.51
CA GLY A 73 -16.14 6.17 31.95
C GLY A 73 -16.62 5.68 30.58
N ILE A 74 -17.94 5.60 30.38
CA ILE A 74 -18.54 5.27 29.07
C ILE A 74 -18.31 6.41 28.06
N ALA A 75 -18.44 7.67 28.47
CA ALA A 75 -18.15 8.80 27.60
C ALA A 75 -16.68 8.79 27.12
N GLN A 76 -15.74 8.49 28.03
CA GLN A 76 -14.33 8.34 27.67
C GLN A 76 -14.11 7.21 26.66
N ALA A 77 -14.76 6.05 26.85
CA ALA A 77 -14.73 4.94 25.90
C ALA A 77 -15.20 5.36 24.49
N LEU A 78 -16.26 6.17 24.38
CA LEU A 78 -16.72 6.64 23.08
C LEU A 78 -15.73 7.58 22.40
N ILE A 79 -15.05 8.44 23.17
CA ILE A 79 -14.01 9.32 22.65
C ILE A 79 -12.82 8.51 22.09
N THR A 80 -12.43 7.41 22.72
CA THR A 80 -11.33 6.57 22.20
C THR A 80 -11.68 5.91 20.86
N THR A 81 -12.95 5.49 20.68
CA THR A 81 -13.41 4.99 19.37
C THR A 81 -13.40 6.07 18.31
N ALA A 82 -13.94 7.26 18.64
CA ALA A 82 -13.94 8.39 17.72
C ALA A 82 -12.51 8.76 17.28
N ALA A 83 -11.55 8.73 18.21
CA ALA A 83 -10.14 8.98 17.91
C ALA A 83 -9.53 7.91 16.98
N GLY A 84 -9.78 6.62 17.23
CA GLY A 84 -9.30 5.53 16.37
C GLY A 84 -9.84 5.62 14.94
N LEU A 85 -11.13 5.96 14.80
CA LEU A 85 -11.75 6.20 13.49
C LEU A 85 -11.20 7.45 12.81
N ALA A 86 -10.99 8.55 13.55
CA ALA A 86 -10.43 9.78 13.00
C ALA A 86 -9.04 9.55 12.40
N ILE A 87 -8.17 8.81 13.10
CA ILE A 87 -6.83 8.46 12.59
C ILE A 87 -6.93 7.63 11.31
N ALA A 88 -7.81 6.62 11.28
CA ALA A 88 -8.00 5.78 10.09
C ALA A 88 -8.48 6.61 8.88
N ILE A 89 -9.49 7.45 9.08
CA ILE A 89 -10.05 8.32 8.05
C ILE A 89 -8.98 9.27 7.50
N LEU A 90 -8.21 9.92 8.36
CA LEU A 90 -7.15 10.84 7.94
C LEU A 90 -6.04 10.13 7.17
N THR A 91 -5.78 8.85 7.47
CA THR A 91 -4.74 8.05 6.79
C THR A 91 -5.17 7.53 5.42
N ILE A 92 -6.48 7.32 5.19
CA ILE A 92 -7.01 6.85 3.90
C ILE A 92 -6.74 7.84 2.76
N PHE A 93 -6.80 9.16 3.02
CA PHE A 93 -6.56 10.18 1.98
C PHE A 93 -5.16 10.10 1.35
N PRO A 94 -4.05 10.19 2.12
CA PRO A 94 -2.72 10.04 1.56
C PRO A 94 -2.47 8.64 1.00
N TYR A 95 -3.00 7.58 1.63
CA TYR A 95 -2.89 6.22 1.10
C TYR A 95 -3.43 6.11 -0.32
N ASN A 96 -4.66 6.57 -0.56
CA ASN A 96 -5.27 6.55 -1.90
C ASN A 96 -4.49 7.41 -2.90
N PHE A 97 -4.02 8.59 -2.48
CA PHE A 97 -3.21 9.46 -3.34
C PHE A 97 -1.91 8.79 -3.79
N PHE A 98 -1.15 8.21 -2.87
CA PHE A 98 0.10 7.52 -3.19
C PHE A 98 -0.14 6.23 -3.97
N ASN A 99 -1.20 5.48 -3.65
CA ASN A 99 -1.57 4.27 -4.39
C ASN A 99 -1.84 4.59 -5.86
N ASN A 100 -2.65 5.62 -6.13
CA ASN A 100 -2.94 6.06 -7.49
C ASN A 100 -1.66 6.53 -8.22
N LYS A 101 -0.75 7.19 -7.52
CA LYS A 101 0.54 7.62 -8.09
C LYS A 101 1.43 6.44 -8.47
N ILE A 102 1.47 5.39 -7.64
CA ILE A 102 2.20 4.15 -7.91
C ILE A 102 1.60 3.44 -9.13
N GLU A 103 0.28 3.34 -9.19
CA GLU A 103 -0.42 2.69 -10.31
C GLU A 103 -0.15 3.40 -11.64
N ASN A 104 -0.21 4.73 -11.64
CA ASN A 104 0.12 5.53 -12.83
C ASN A 104 1.58 5.35 -13.27
N ALA A 105 2.51 5.24 -12.31
CA ALA A 105 3.91 4.98 -12.62
C ALA A 105 4.09 3.58 -13.23
N LEU A 106 3.43 2.55 -12.68
CA LEU A 106 3.42 1.20 -13.22
C LEU A 106 2.91 1.17 -14.67
N MET A 107 1.73 1.74 -14.93
CA MET A 107 1.16 1.80 -16.29
C MET A 107 2.10 2.51 -17.29
N THR A 108 2.79 3.55 -16.84
CA THR A 108 3.76 4.27 -17.66
C THR A 108 4.97 3.40 -17.98
N MET A 109 5.51 2.67 -17.00
CA MET A 109 6.62 1.74 -17.20
C MET A 109 6.25 0.59 -18.15
N GLU A 110 5.06 0.01 -18.00
CA GLU A 110 4.55 -1.04 -18.89
C GLU A 110 4.38 -0.54 -20.34
N THR A 111 3.90 0.69 -20.51
CA THR A 111 3.77 1.31 -21.83
C THR A 111 5.13 1.45 -22.50
N TYR A 112 6.15 1.93 -21.78
CA TYR A 112 7.51 2.02 -22.31
C TYR A 112 8.11 0.63 -22.62
N ALA A 113 7.78 -0.40 -21.83
CA ALA A 113 8.28 -1.76 -22.04
C ALA A 113 7.77 -2.32 -23.36
N THR A 114 6.46 -2.16 -23.57
CA THR A 114 5.76 -2.57 -24.78
C THR A 114 6.32 -1.84 -26.01
N GLN A 115 6.55 -0.52 -25.90
CA GLN A 115 7.12 0.27 -27.00
C GLN A 115 8.53 -0.21 -27.38
N LEU A 116 9.38 -0.51 -26.39
CA LEU A 116 10.71 -1.05 -26.62
C LEU A 116 10.68 -2.44 -27.25
N GLU A 117 9.75 -3.30 -26.83
CA GLU A 117 9.58 -4.63 -27.43
C GLU A 117 9.20 -4.54 -28.91
N VAL A 118 8.23 -3.69 -29.25
CA VAL A 118 7.83 -3.43 -30.65
C VAL A 118 8.99 -2.88 -31.48
N LEU A 119 9.80 -1.97 -30.93
CA LEU A 119 11.00 -1.43 -31.58
C LEU A 119 12.07 -2.50 -31.80
N ASN A 120 12.30 -3.35 -30.79
CA ASN A 120 13.27 -4.43 -30.87
C ASN A 120 12.87 -5.48 -31.91
N ASP A 121 11.58 -5.84 -31.98
CA ASP A 121 11.08 -6.75 -32.99
C ASP A 121 11.17 -6.18 -34.40
N LYS A 122 10.86 -4.89 -34.60
CA LYS A 122 11.09 -4.22 -35.89
C LYS A 122 12.58 -4.23 -36.28
N HIS A 123 13.47 -3.95 -35.34
CA HIS A 123 14.91 -3.97 -35.60
C HIS A 123 15.39 -5.37 -35.98
N ARG A 124 14.95 -6.40 -35.25
CA ARG A 124 15.26 -7.80 -35.55
C ARG A 124 14.74 -8.23 -36.93
N GLN A 125 13.51 -7.86 -37.29
CA GLN A 125 12.98 -8.11 -38.63
C GLN A 125 13.76 -7.40 -39.74
N SER A 126 14.25 -6.19 -39.49
CA SER A 126 15.04 -5.44 -40.48
C SER A 126 16.43 -6.04 -40.73
N LEU A 127 17.03 -6.66 -39.70
CA LEU A 127 18.30 -7.39 -39.82
C LEU A 127 18.11 -8.66 -40.64
N ASN A 128 17.08 -9.46 -40.35
CA ASN A 128 16.80 -10.69 -41.11
C ASN A 128 16.54 -10.40 -42.60
N ARG A 129 15.81 -9.32 -42.93
CA ARG A 129 15.61 -8.91 -44.35
C ARG A 129 16.88 -8.48 -45.07
N ARG A 130 17.91 -8.01 -44.35
CA ARG A 130 19.20 -7.62 -44.94
C ARG A 130 20.09 -8.83 -45.21
N GLU A 131 19.99 -9.89 -44.41
CA GLU A 131 20.69 -11.17 -44.66
C GLU A 131 20.08 -11.96 -45.83
N GLU A 132 18.77 -11.84 -46.07
CA GLU A 132 18.08 -12.51 -47.18
C GLU A 132 18.22 -11.79 -48.54
N ALA A 133 18.88 -10.63 -48.60
CA ALA A 133 19.08 -9.90 -49.85
C ALA A 133 20.17 -10.59 -50.72
N PRO A 134 19.86 -11.01 -51.96
CA PRO A 134 20.82 -11.73 -52.79
C PRO A 134 22.03 -10.84 -53.14
N PRO A 135 23.25 -11.39 -53.19
CA PRO A 135 24.43 -10.65 -53.63
C PRO A 135 24.22 -10.21 -55.09
N ALA A 136 24.34 -8.90 -55.32
CA ALA A 136 24.25 -8.27 -56.64
C ALA A 136 25.39 -8.71 -57.57
#